data_AF-A0A258N870-F1
#
_entry.id   AF-A0A258N870-F1
#
_cell.length_a   1.000
_cell.length_b   1.000
_cell.length_c   1.000
_cell.angle_alpha   90.00
_cell.angle_beta   90.00
_cell.angle_gamma   90.00
#
_symmetry.space_group_name_H-M   'P 1'
#
loop_
_entity.id
_entity.type
_entity.pdbx_description
1 polymer ?
#
loop_
_entity_poly.entity_id
_entity_poly.type
_entity_poly.pdbx_seq_one_letter_code
_entity_poly.pdbx_strand_id
1 'polypeptide(L)'
;MKCPCCGAAELIHDTRDMPYTYKGENTTIPAVTGDFCPACGEVVLNREHGDRYSEMVGLFQRQVNSAYVDPDYIAKVRRKLDLDQRQAAELFGGGINAFSRYENGKTKPPLSLVKLFKLLDRHPDLLNEVKTA
;
A
#
# COMPACT_ATOMS: atom_id res chain seq x y z
N MET A 1 16.98 26.08 11.99
CA MET A 1 15.71 26.84 11.87
C MET A 1 14.76 26.36 12.93
N LYS A 2 13.89 27.23 13.47
CA LYS A 2 12.84 26.79 14.40
C LYS A 2 11.92 25.77 13.74
N CYS A 3 11.47 24.79 14.52
CA CYS A 3 10.54 23.77 14.08
C CYS A 3 9.26 24.41 13.50
N PRO A 4 8.87 24.09 12.25
CA PRO A 4 7.66 24.65 11.64
C PRO A 4 6.37 24.10 12.25
N CYS A 5 6.42 22.93 12.90
CA CYS A 5 5.26 22.31 13.53
C CYS A 5 4.91 22.95 14.89
N CYS A 6 5.91 23.14 15.77
CA CYS A 6 5.66 23.59 17.15
C CYS A 6 6.33 24.92 17.54
N GLY A 7 7.30 25.41 16.76
CA GLY A 7 8.04 26.64 17.05
C GLY A 7 8.92 26.63 18.32
N ALA A 8 8.92 25.54 19.08
CA ALA A 8 9.48 25.48 20.43
C ALA A 8 10.99 25.24 20.50
N ALA A 9 11.58 24.62 19.48
CA ALA A 9 13.00 24.28 19.44
C ALA A 9 13.60 24.50 18.04
N GLU A 10 14.92 24.73 17.98
CA GLU A 10 15.68 24.62 16.74
C GLU A 10 15.76 23.16 16.31
N LEU A 11 15.63 22.93 15.00
CA LEU A 11 15.81 21.61 14.42
C LEU A 11 17.28 21.17 14.46
N ILE A 12 17.50 19.88 14.69
CA ILE A 12 18.83 19.26 14.72
C ILE A 12 18.98 18.41 13.47
N HIS A 13 19.94 18.76 12.63
CA HIS A 13 20.30 17.93 11.47
C HIS A 13 20.98 16.65 11.94
N ASP A 14 20.45 15.50 11.56
CA ASP A 14 20.94 14.19 12.02
C ASP A 14 20.59 13.09 11.02
N THR A 15 21.11 11.88 11.24
CA THR A 15 20.72 10.66 10.52
C THR A 15 20.31 9.59 11.52
N ARG A 16 19.07 9.10 11.41
CA ARG A 16 18.50 8.15 12.38
C ARG A 16 17.70 7.07 11.70
N ASP A 17 17.60 5.94 12.38
CA ASP A 17 16.65 4.90 12.06
C ASP A 17 15.26 5.30 12.57
N MET A 18 14.24 5.24 11.70
CA MET A 18 12.88 5.67 12.03
C MET A 18 11.92 4.48 12.10
N PRO A 19 11.22 4.27 13.23
CA PRO A 19 10.19 3.24 13.30
C PRO A 19 9.01 3.64 12.39
N TYR A 20 8.44 2.65 11.71
CA TYR A 20 7.26 2.83 10.87
C TYR A 20 6.28 1.68 11.10
N THR A 21 5.03 2.02 11.36
CA THR A 21 3.95 1.05 11.60
C THR A 21 2.88 1.21 10.52
N TYR A 22 2.50 0.09 9.89
CA TYR A 22 1.45 0.06 8.89
C TYR A 22 0.56 -1.18 9.08
N LYS A 23 -0.74 -0.95 9.34
CA LYS A 23 -1.73 -2.03 9.57
C LYS A 23 -1.35 -3.04 10.67
N GLY A 24 -0.67 -2.58 11.72
CA GLY A 24 -0.20 -3.41 12.83
C GLY A 24 1.16 -4.08 12.60
N GLU A 25 1.69 -4.03 11.38
CA GLU A 25 3.04 -4.48 11.07
C GLU A 25 4.04 -3.35 11.31
N ASN A 26 5.21 -3.69 11.86
CA ASN A 26 6.27 -2.75 12.21
C ASN A 26 7.50 -2.97 11.32
N THR A 27 8.17 -1.88 10.99
CA THR A 27 9.50 -1.90 10.38
C THR A 27 10.32 -0.72 10.89
N THR A 28 11.59 -0.72 10.52
CA THR A 28 12.50 0.41 10.75
C THR A 28 13.01 0.87 9.39
N ILE A 29 12.81 2.14 9.07
CA ILE A 29 13.37 2.77 7.88
C ILE A 29 14.77 3.24 8.26
N PRO A 30 15.83 2.61 7.71
CA PRO A 30 17.19 2.87 8.16
C PRO A 30 17.71 4.19 7.61
N ALA A 31 18.62 4.83 8.35
CA ALA A 31 19.44 5.96 7.90
C ALA A 31 18.65 7.13 7.26
N VAL A 32 17.58 7.57 7.91
CA VAL A 32 16.81 8.75 7.48
C VAL A 32 17.56 10.01 7.92
N THR A 33 18.06 10.76 6.94
CA THR A 33 18.76 12.03 7.16
C THR A 33 17.80 13.20 7.01
N GLY A 34 17.81 14.10 7.98
CA GLY A 34 16.91 15.24 8.00
C GLY A 34 17.06 16.10 9.24
N ASP A 35 16.13 17.04 9.39
CA ASP A 35 16.09 17.98 10.50
C ASP A 35 15.03 17.54 11.53
N PHE A 36 15.48 17.17 12.73
CA PHE A 36 14.66 16.58 13.78
C PHE A 36 14.36 17.59 14.89
N CYS A 37 13.08 17.73 15.26
CA CYS A 37 12.68 18.54 16.39
C CYS A 37 12.77 17.76 17.71
N PRO A 38 13.63 18.17 18.67
CA PRO A 38 13.73 17.49 19.97
C PRO A 38 12.49 17.71 20.87
N ALA A 39 11.66 18.71 20.59
CA ALA A 39 10.52 19.05 21.43
C ALA A 39 9.23 18.28 21.09
N CYS A 40 8.98 18.01 19.80
CA CYS A 40 7.74 17.36 19.34
C CYS A 40 7.95 16.14 18.44
N GLY A 41 9.19 15.83 18.04
CA GLY A 41 9.48 14.71 17.16
C GLY A 41 9.21 14.95 15.67
N GLU A 42 8.88 16.18 15.27
CA GLU A 42 8.74 16.55 13.85
C GLU A 42 10.02 16.27 13.07
N VAL A 43 9.89 15.80 11.83
CA VAL A 43 11.00 15.49 10.93
C VAL A 43 10.81 16.23 9.62
N VAL A 44 11.75 17.10 9.29
CA VAL A 44 11.76 17.83 8.02
C VAL A 44 12.82 17.20 7.11
N LEU A 45 12.37 16.67 5.97
CA LEU A 45 13.23 16.05 4.96
C LEU A 45 13.40 17.00 3.78
N ASN A 46 14.61 17.02 3.22
CA ASN A 46 14.82 17.61 1.90
C ASN A 46 14.22 16.68 0.81
N ARG A 47 14.27 17.12 -0.45
CA ARG A 47 13.71 16.34 -1.56
C ARG A 47 14.32 14.94 -1.68
N GLU A 48 15.65 14.82 -1.67
CA GLU A 48 16.34 13.55 -1.85
C GLU A 48 15.98 12.53 -0.76
N HIS A 49 16.09 12.94 0.52
CA HIS A 49 15.77 12.07 1.64
C HIS A 49 14.27 11.81 1.78
N GLY A 50 13.42 12.77 1.40
CA GLY A 50 11.97 12.61 1.34
C GLY A 50 11.52 11.61 0.29
N ASP A 51 12.12 11.65 -0.90
CA ASP A 51 11.85 10.71 -2.00
C ASP A 51 12.26 9.29 -1.58
N ARG A 52 13.47 9.13 -1.02
CA ARG A 52 13.95 7.83 -0.50
C ARG A 52 13.09 7.29 0.62
N TYR A 53 12.71 8.13 1.59
CA TYR A 53 11.84 7.74 2.70
C TYR A 53 10.48 7.26 2.18
N SER A 54 9.88 8.00 1.25
CA SER A 54 8.59 7.67 0.64
C SER A 54 8.65 6.36 -0.15
N GLU A 55 9.76 6.10 -0.85
CA GLU A 55 9.99 4.84 -1.55
C GLU A 55 10.04 3.65 -0.58
N MET A 56 10.82 3.77 0.50
CA MET A 56 10.94 2.72 1.53
C MET A 56 9.61 2.45 2.24
N VAL A 57 8.87 3.50 2.58
CA VAL A 57 7.49 3.40 3.09
C VAL A 57 6.62 2.63 2.08
N GLY A 58 6.66 3.03 0.81
CA GLY A 58 5.86 2.39 -0.25
C GLY A 58 6.19 0.92 -0.45
N LEU A 59 7.47 0.54 -0.39
CA LEU A 59 7.93 -0.85 -0.46
C LEU A 59 7.39 -1.68 0.70
N PHE A 60 7.52 -1.17 1.92
CA PHE A 60 7.01 -1.87 3.10
C PHE A 60 5.48 -2.02 3.06
N GLN A 61 4.75 -0.96 2.70
CA GLN A 61 3.30 -1.04 2.55
C GLN A 61 2.87 -2.09 1.52
N ARG A 62 3.57 -2.18 0.38
CA ARG A 62 3.31 -3.20 -0.64
C ARG A 62 3.58 -4.60 -0.10
N GLN A 63 4.68 -4.81 0.62
CA GLN A 63 5.02 -6.08 1.27
C GLN A 63 3.94 -6.51 2.28
N VAL A 64 3.47 -5.59 3.13
CA VAL A 64 2.40 -5.88 4.09
C VAL A 64 1.08 -6.21 3.39
N ASN A 65 0.77 -5.52 2.29
CA ASN A 65 -0.44 -5.80 1.52
C ASN A 65 -0.38 -7.12 0.75
N SER A 66 0.80 -7.51 0.24
CA SER A 66 1.00 -8.76 -0.53
C SER A 66 1.09 -10.00 0.34
N ALA A 67 1.34 -9.87 1.65
CA ALA A 67 1.41 -11.01 2.58
C ALA A 67 0.14 -11.88 2.58
N TYR A 68 -1.02 -11.31 2.25
CA TYR A 68 -2.29 -12.05 2.22
C TYR A 68 -2.63 -12.66 0.86
N VAL A 69 -2.30 -11.95 -0.22
CA VAL A 69 -2.46 -12.41 -1.60
C VAL A 69 -1.48 -11.65 -2.48
N ASP A 70 -0.81 -12.39 -3.36
CA ASP A 70 0.10 -11.81 -4.34
C ASP A 70 -0.69 -10.87 -5.29
N PRO A 71 -0.31 -9.58 -5.43
CA PRO A 71 -0.90 -8.68 -6.40
C PRO A 71 -0.93 -9.26 -7.83
N ASP A 72 0.09 -10.01 -8.23
CA ASP A 72 0.17 -10.63 -9.56
C ASP A 72 -0.86 -11.75 -9.73
N TYR A 73 -1.21 -12.44 -8.64
CA TYR A 73 -2.28 -13.43 -8.64
C TYR A 73 -3.63 -12.80 -8.98
N ILE A 74 -3.93 -11.62 -8.43
CA ILE A 74 -5.18 -10.91 -8.73
C ILE A 74 -5.26 -10.55 -10.21
N ALA A 75 -4.18 -10.02 -10.79
CA ALA A 75 -4.10 -9.70 -12.21
C ALA A 75 -4.25 -10.95 -13.09
N LYS A 76 -3.59 -12.05 -12.72
CA LYS A 76 -3.65 -13.33 -13.44
C LYS A 76 -5.08 -13.88 -13.50
N VAL A 77 -5.76 -13.96 -12.36
CA VAL A 77 -7.13 -14.49 -12.30
C VAL A 77 -8.09 -13.57 -13.06
N ARG A 78 -7.98 -12.25 -12.89
CA ARG A 78 -8.82 -11.30 -13.63
C ARG A 78 -8.69 -11.48 -15.15
N ARG A 79 -7.47 -11.58 -15.67
CA ARG A 79 -7.22 -11.81 -17.10
C ARG A 79 -7.74 -13.17 -17.56
N LYS A 80 -7.62 -14.21 -16.74
CA LYS A 80 -8.19 -15.54 -17.02
C LYS A 80 -9.72 -15.52 -17.13
N LEU A 81 -10.37 -14.62 -16.40
CA LEU A 81 -11.82 -14.39 -16.45
C LEU A 81 -12.25 -13.44 -17.58
N ASP A 82 -11.31 -13.01 -18.43
CA ASP A 82 -11.52 -12.08 -19.54
C ASP A 82 -12.19 -10.76 -19.12
N LEU A 83 -11.71 -10.20 -18.00
CA LEU A 83 -12.18 -8.92 -17.48
C LEU A 83 -11.07 -7.88 -17.54
N ASP A 84 -11.40 -6.65 -17.93
CA ASP A 84 -10.55 -5.50 -17.64
C ASP A 84 -10.68 -5.05 -16.16
N GLN A 85 -9.83 -4.12 -15.71
CA GLN A 85 -9.84 -3.66 -14.31
C GLN A 85 -11.15 -2.94 -13.93
N ARG A 86 -11.76 -2.23 -14.88
CA ARG A 86 -13.00 -1.49 -14.67
C ARG A 86 -14.18 -2.44 -14.58
N GLN A 87 -14.30 -3.39 -15.49
CA GLN A 87 -15.31 -4.45 -15.47
C GLN A 87 -15.22 -5.27 -14.19
N ALA A 88 -14.00 -5.62 -13.75
CA ALA A 88 -13.80 -6.30 -12.48
C ALA A 88 -14.23 -5.43 -11.29
N ALA A 89 -13.93 -4.13 -11.30
CA ALA A 89 -14.36 -3.20 -10.25
C ALA A 89 -15.89 -3.01 -10.22
N GLU A 90 -16.55 -3.00 -11.38
CA GLU A 90 -18.00 -2.93 -11.50
C GLU A 90 -18.65 -4.22 -10.97
N LEU A 91 -18.10 -5.39 -11.33
CA LEU A 91 -18.65 -6.69 -10.95
C LEU A 91 -18.40 -7.06 -9.48
N PHE A 92 -17.18 -6.84 -8.99
CA PHE A 92 -16.76 -7.27 -7.64
C PHE A 92 -16.73 -6.13 -6.61
N GLY A 93 -16.96 -4.90 -7.05
CA GLY A 93 -16.96 -3.71 -6.21
C GLY A 93 -15.56 -3.17 -5.86
N GLY A 94 -15.53 -2.27 -4.87
CA GLY A 94 -14.31 -1.60 -4.40
C GLY A 94 -14.03 -0.23 -5.05
N GLY A 95 -14.85 0.17 -6.03
CA GLY A 95 -14.73 1.44 -6.76
C GLY A 95 -13.81 1.36 -7.98
N ILE A 96 -13.90 2.36 -8.87
CA ILE A 96 -13.32 2.32 -10.22
C ILE A 96 -11.80 2.02 -10.27
N ASN A 97 -11.05 2.35 -9.21
CA ASN A 97 -9.60 2.15 -9.13
C ASN A 97 -9.19 0.95 -8.24
N ALA A 98 -10.14 0.12 -7.79
CA ALA A 98 -9.87 -0.97 -6.86
C ALA A 98 -8.84 -1.96 -7.41
N PHE A 99 -9.10 -2.52 -8.59
CA PHE A 99 -8.25 -3.53 -9.21
C PHE A 99 -6.86 -2.99 -9.56
N SER A 100 -6.76 -1.74 -10.04
CA SER A 100 -5.46 -1.08 -10.21
C SER A 100 -4.69 -1.00 -8.88
N ARG A 101 -5.35 -0.66 -7.76
CA ARG A 101 -4.68 -0.59 -6.45
C ARG A 101 -4.32 -1.96 -5.89
N TYR A 102 -5.15 -2.98 -6.09
CA TYR A 102 -4.89 -4.35 -5.65
C TYR A 102 -3.72 -4.96 -6.42
N GLU A 103 -3.73 -4.84 -7.75
CA GLU A 103 -2.68 -5.38 -8.65
C GLU A 103 -1.33 -4.68 -8.47
N ASN A 104 -1.31 -3.46 -7.94
CA ASN A 104 -0.07 -2.74 -7.60
C ASN A 104 0.32 -2.85 -6.11
N GLY A 105 -0.37 -3.68 -5.32
CA GLY A 105 -0.12 -3.84 -3.88
C GLY A 105 -0.33 -2.57 -3.05
N LYS A 106 -0.96 -1.53 -3.61
CA LYS A 106 -1.23 -0.24 -2.93
C LYS A 106 -2.32 -0.36 -1.88
N THR A 107 -3.19 -1.37 -2.01
CA THR A 107 -4.25 -1.66 -1.05
C THR A 107 -4.45 -3.16 -0.94
N LYS A 108 -4.75 -3.62 0.28
CA LYS A 108 -5.17 -5.00 0.54
C LYS A 108 -6.59 -5.23 0.00
N PRO A 109 -6.83 -6.20 -0.90
CA PRO A 109 -8.18 -6.56 -1.31
C PRO A 109 -8.98 -7.17 -0.14
N PRO A 110 -10.32 -7.05 -0.16
CA PRO A 110 -11.17 -7.70 0.84
C PRO A 110 -10.96 -9.22 0.87
N LEU A 111 -11.06 -9.81 2.07
CA LEU A 111 -10.96 -11.26 2.27
C LEU A 111 -11.94 -12.05 1.38
N SER A 112 -13.17 -11.56 1.26
CA SER A 112 -14.22 -12.14 0.41
C SER A 112 -13.79 -12.19 -1.05
N LEU A 113 -13.23 -11.09 -1.57
CA LEU A 113 -12.75 -11.00 -2.95
C LEU A 113 -11.66 -12.04 -3.23
N VAL A 114 -10.68 -12.17 -2.33
CA VAL A 114 -9.59 -13.15 -2.49
C VAL A 114 -10.12 -14.58 -2.49
N LYS A 115 -11.06 -14.92 -1.59
CA LYS A 115 -11.69 -16.24 -1.56
C LYS A 115 -12.47 -16.52 -2.84
N LEU A 116 -13.23 -15.54 -3.34
CA LEU A 116 -13.96 -15.66 -4.59
C LEU A 116 -13.02 -15.82 -5.78
N PHE A 117 -11.92 -15.07 -5.86
CA PHE A 117 -10.91 -15.22 -6.90
C PHE A 117 -10.23 -16.60 -6.86
N LYS A 118 -9.99 -17.19 -5.68
CA LYS A 118 -9.51 -18.58 -5.55
C LYS A 118 -10.52 -19.62 -5.99
N LEU A 119 -11.82 -19.33 -5.88
CA LEU A 119 -12.87 -20.19 -6.42
C LEU A 119 -12.93 -20.08 -7.94
N LEU A 120 -13.01 -18.86 -8.47
CA LEU A 120 -13.12 -18.57 -9.90
C LEU A 120 -11.85 -18.94 -10.69
N ASP A 121 -10.66 -18.94 -10.07
CA ASP A 121 -9.47 -19.48 -10.72
C ASP A 121 -9.58 -21.00 -10.95
N ARG A 122 -10.23 -21.73 -10.05
CA ARG A 122 -10.44 -23.18 -10.22
C ARG A 122 -11.65 -23.51 -11.11
N HIS A 123 -12.67 -22.66 -11.07
CA HIS A 123 -13.95 -22.83 -11.76
C HIS A 123 -14.35 -21.53 -12.46
N PRO A 124 -13.69 -21.19 -13.59
CA PRO A 124 -13.96 -19.92 -14.30
C PRO A 124 -15.36 -19.86 -14.91
N ASP A 125 -16.01 -20.99 -15.13
CA ASP A 125 -17.39 -21.15 -15.58
C ASP A 125 -18.41 -20.52 -14.61
N LEU A 126 -18.12 -20.52 -13.30
CA LEU A 126 -18.97 -19.91 -12.27
C LEU A 126 -19.03 -18.37 -12.35
N LEU A 127 -18.18 -17.73 -13.18
CA LEU A 127 -18.24 -16.29 -13.39
C LEU A 127 -19.62 -15.84 -13.89
N ASN A 128 -20.29 -16.68 -14.69
CA ASN A 128 -21.61 -16.36 -15.22
C ASN A 128 -22.65 -16.24 -14.11
N GLU A 129 -22.57 -17.08 -13.07
CA GLU A 129 -23.46 -16.99 -11.90
C GLU A 129 -23.25 -15.68 -11.15
N VAL A 130 -21.99 -15.24 -11.00
CA VAL A 130 -21.66 -13.98 -10.33
C VAL A 130 -22.16 -12.77 -11.14
N LYS A 131 -22.12 -12.83 -12.47
CA LYS A 131 -22.62 -11.74 -13.34
C LYS A 131 -24.14 -11.58 -13.28
N THR A 132 -24.87 -12.64 -12.92
CA THR A 132 -26.34 -12.65 -12.88
C THR A 132 -26.93 -12.39 -11.50
N ALA A 133 -26.09 -12.41 -10.45
CA ALA A 133 -26.49 -12.13 -9.07
C ALA A 133 -26.65 -10.63 -8.82
#